data_AF-A0A414XZR1-F1
#
_entry.id   AF-A0A414XZR1-F1
#
_cell.length_a   1.000
_cell.length_b   1.000
_cell.length_c   1.000
_cell.angle_alpha   90.00
_cell.angle_beta   90.00
_cell.angle_gamma   90.00
#
_symmetry.space_group_name_H-M   'P 1'
#
loop_
_entity.id
_entity.type
_entity.pdbx_description
1 polymer ?
#
loop_
_entity_poly.entity_id
_entity_poly.type
_entity_poly.pdbx_seq_one_letter_code
_entity_poly.pdbx_strand_id
1 'polypeptide(L)'
;MGIDIVPLAYKHKLDISSPKAFAKDISKRFSANIIMKKEDEDYNIIEMFRLHHENAQHDISIIMKVITDEYKRLYEVSIDNKQDTSFDVYPYHVDLYLTESPFRWHGFETCIWNKDTPDYLEILIKYRNYIKKISNILGCTKCLYIPDQGYTEFLWDESQKGLDYDDLIEYIRKRKYLKKCKDKERPKKTLVLNLPDFLSKPKDYEGLPDVYLDVVMDDFHDLK
;
A
#
# COMPACT_ATOMS: atom_id res chain seq x y z
N MET A 1 4.54 21.45 2.09
CA MET A 1 4.31 20.11 1.52
C MET A 1 3.88 19.21 2.66
N GLY A 2 2.81 18.43 2.50
CA GLY A 2 2.30 17.53 3.55
C GLY A 2 2.89 16.12 3.43
N ILE A 3 2.69 15.30 4.47
CA ILE A 3 3.14 13.89 4.55
C ILE A 3 2.22 13.01 3.68
N ASP A 4 2.77 12.13 2.86
CA ASP A 4 2.02 11.23 2.01
C ASP A 4 1.48 10.00 2.73
N ILE A 5 0.49 9.37 2.10
CA ILE A 5 -0.08 8.10 2.55
C ILE A 5 0.53 6.99 1.73
N VAL A 6 1.06 5.98 2.41
CA VAL A 6 1.59 4.76 1.80
C VAL A 6 0.61 3.62 2.11
N PRO A 7 -0.21 3.16 1.14
CA PRO A 7 -1.03 1.97 1.30
C PRO A 7 -0.22 0.71 0.94
N LEU A 8 0.01 -0.15 1.93
CA LEU A 8 0.65 -1.45 1.76
C LEU A 8 -0.42 -2.55 1.76
N ALA A 9 -0.68 -3.13 0.60
CA ALA A 9 -1.69 -4.17 0.41
C ALA A 9 -1.06 -5.57 0.52
N TYR A 10 -1.45 -6.34 1.52
CA TYR A 10 -0.86 -7.62 1.90
C TYR A 10 -1.69 -8.83 1.48
N LYS A 11 -1.01 -9.99 1.51
CA LYS A 11 -1.58 -11.32 1.21
C LYS A 11 -2.15 -11.37 -0.22
N HIS A 12 -1.42 -10.81 -1.18
CA HIS A 12 -1.79 -10.87 -2.60
C HIS A 12 -1.79 -12.31 -3.12
N LYS A 13 -2.48 -12.53 -4.25
CA LYS A 13 -2.50 -13.84 -4.94
C LYS A 13 -1.79 -13.81 -6.30
N LEU A 14 -0.88 -12.86 -6.46
CA LEU A 14 -0.09 -12.68 -7.68
C LEU A 14 0.80 -13.90 -7.95
N ASP A 15 0.84 -14.37 -9.18
CA ASP A 15 1.75 -15.44 -9.61
C ASP A 15 3.16 -14.89 -9.87
N ILE A 16 3.96 -14.77 -8.81
CA ILE A 16 5.34 -14.27 -8.86
C ILE A 16 6.37 -15.38 -9.08
N SER A 17 5.96 -16.56 -9.55
CA SER A 17 6.87 -17.72 -9.73
C SER A 17 7.91 -17.53 -10.84
N SER A 18 7.60 -16.70 -11.84
CA SER A 18 8.52 -16.31 -12.89
C SER A 18 8.04 -15.03 -13.59
N PRO A 19 8.92 -14.28 -14.28
CA PRO A 19 8.54 -13.10 -15.07
C PRO A 19 7.38 -13.36 -16.05
N LYS A 20 7.38 -14.53 -16.70
CA LYS A 20 6.34 -14.91 -17.67
C LYS A 20 5.02 -15.27 -17.01
N ALA A 21 5.06 -15.93 -15.86
CA ALA A 21 3.86 -16.25 -15.08
C ALA A 21 3.22 -14.96 -14.53
N PHE A 22 4.04 -14.08 -13.98
CA PHE A 22 3.62 -12.79 -13.46
C PHE A 22 3.00 -11.90 -14.53
N ALA A 23 3.66 -11.76 -15.69
CA ALA A 23 3.11 -11.00 -16.82
C ALA A 23 1.75 -11.55 -17.27
N LYS A 24 1.58 -12.88 -17.35
CA LYS A 24 0.29 -13.50 -17.70
C LYS A 24 -0.79 -13.23 -16.66
N ASP A 25 -0.44 -13.30 -15.37
CA ASP A 25 -1.38 -13.04 -14.29
C ASP A 25 -1.86 -11.58 -14.28
N ILE A 26 -0.94 -10.61 -14.36
CA ILE A 26 -1.27 -9.18 -14.48
C ILE A 26 -2.10 -8.90 -15.74
N SER A 27 -1.70 -9.45 -16.88
CA SER A 27 -2.44 -9.30 -18.15
C SER A 27 -3.89 -9.74 -18.03
N LYS A 28 -4.13 -10.89 -17.38
CA LYS A 28 -5.48 -11.42 -17.15
C LYS A 28 -6.28 -10.53 -16.17
N ARG A 29 -5.66 -10.11 -15.06
CA ARG A 29 -6.32 -9.31 -14.03
C ARG A 29 -6.76 -7.94 -14.53
N PHE A 30 -5.94 -7.31 -15.37
CA PHE A 30 -6.21 -5.97 -15.90
C PHE A 30 -6.79 -5.96 -17.31
N SER A 31 -6.89 -7.12 -17.97
CA SER A 31 -7.26 -7.22 -19.40
C SER A 31 -6.42 -6.27 -20.25
N ALA A 32 -5.10 -6.44 -20.18
CA ALA A 32 -4.13 -5.53 -20.79
C ALA A 32 -3.01 -6.28 -21.51
N ASN A 33 -2.44 -5.65 -22.53
CA ASN A 33 -1.16 -6.11 -23.06
C ASN A 33 -0.06 -5.79 -22.05
N ILE A 34 0.99 -6.60 -22.03
CA ILE A 34 2.13 -6.38 -21.14
C ILE A 34 3.38 -6.12 -21.95
N ILE A 35 4.12 -5.09 -21.55
CA ILE A 35 5.51 -4.86 -21.96
C ILE A 35 6.39 -5.21 -20.77
N MET A 36 7.02 -6.38 -20.81
CA MET A 36 7.91 -6.84 -19.75
C MET A 36 9.31 -6.32 -20.01
N LYS A 37 9.90 -5.69 -19.01
CA LYS A 37 11.24 -5.12 -19.03
C LYS A 37 12.04 -5.63 -17.84
N LYS A 38 13.36 -5.50 -17.92
CA LYS A 38 14.29 -5.79 -16.83
C LYS A 38 15.18 -4.57 -16.61
N GLU A 39 15.42 -4.27 -15.34
CA GLU A 39 16.51 -3.40 -14.91
C GLU A 39 17.81 -4.22 -14.79
N ASP A 40 18.89 -3.73 -15.39
CA ASP A 40 20.23 -4.30 -15.21
C ASP A 40 20.99 -3.64 -14.04
N GLU A 41 22.22 -4.07 -13.80
CA GLU A 41 23.06 -3.59 -12.69
C GLU A 41 23.43 -2.10 -12.80
N ASP A 42 23.38 -1.55 -14.02
CA ASP A 42 23.65 -0.16 -14.33
C ASP A 42 22.37 0.69 -14.40
N TYR A 43 21.24 0.16 -13.92
CA TYR A 43 19.91 0.77 -13.94
C TYR A 43 19.36 1.04 -15.34
N ASN A 44 19.88 0.38 -16.38
CA ASN A 44 19.28 0.45 -17.71
C ASN A 44 18.05 -0.44 -17.78
N ILE A 45 17.02 0.05 -18.47
CA ILE A 45 15.77 -0.68 -18.68
C ILE A 45 15.79 -1.32 -20.07
N ILE A 46 15.72 -2.65 -20.10
CA ILE A 46 15.76 -3.45 -21.33
C ILE A 46 14.42 -4.18 -21.51
N GLU A 47 13.78 -4.04 -22.67
CA GLU A 47 12.58 -4.82 -23.00
C GLU A 47 12.94 -6.30 -23.16
N MET A 48 12.21 -7.17 -22.45
CA MET A 48 12.39 -8.63 -22.50
C MET A 48 11.44 -9.27 -23.50
N PHE A 49 10.14 -8.97 -23.39
CA PHE A 49 9.10 -9.52 -24.26
C PHE A 49 7.81 -8.71 -24.12
N ARG A 50 6.90 -8.94 -25.07
CA ARG A 50 5.52 -8.45 -25.04
C ARG A 50 4.54 -9.60 -24.93
N LEU A 51 3.46 -9.39 -24.19
CA LEU A 51 2.33 -10.31 -24.11
C LEU A 51 1.08 -9.59 -24.63
N HIS A 52 0.41 -10.20 -25.59
CA HIS A 52 -0.86 -9.69 -26.10
C HIS A 52 -2.04 -10.36 -25.41
N HIS A 53 -3.06 -9.57 -25.09
CA HIS A 53 -4.33 -10.04 -24.54
C HIS A 53 -5.44 -9.73 -25.53
N GLU A 54 -6.28 -10.71 -25.87
CA GLU A 54 -7.29 -10.60 -26.93
C GLU A 54 -8.25 -9.41 -26.72
N ASN A 55 -8.57 -9.11 -25.47
CA ASN A 55 -9.45 -8.01 -25.08
C ASN A 55 -8.71 -6.80 -24.48
N ALA A 56 -7.42 -6.62 -24.80
CA ALA A 56 -6.63 -5.53 -24.25
C ALA A 56 -7.20 -4.16 -24.62
N GLN A 57 -7.44 -3.31 -23.61
CA GLN A 57 -7.84 -1.91 -23.82
C GLN A 57 -6.67 -0.93 -23.69
N HIS A 58 -5.58 -1.38 -23.07
CA HIS A 58 -4.39 -0.59 -22.76
C HIS A 58 -3.18 -1.51 -22.61
N ASP A 59 -2.00 -0.89 -22.53
CA ASP A 59 -0.72 -1.54 -22.30
C ASP A 59 -0.24 -1.24 -20.88
N ILE A 60 0.30 -2.24 -20.19
CA ILE A 60 0.94 -2.11 -18.87
C ILE A 60 2.43 -2.38 -19.03
N SER A 61 3.26 -1.50 -18.48
CA SER A 61 4.71 -1.72 -18.39
C SER A 61 5.02 -2.40 -17.06
N ILE A 62 5.79 -3.49 -17.12
CA ILE A 62 6.30 -4.16 -15.92
C ILE A 62 7.83 -4.13 -15.99
N ILE A 63 8.47 -3.62 -14.95
CA ILE A 63 9.93 -3.62 -14.82
C ILE A 63 10.32 -4.61 -13.73
N MET A 64 10.99 -5.69 -14.11
CA MET A 64 11.65 -6.58 -13.16
C MET A 64 12.87 -5.89 -12.56
N LYS A 65 12.93 -5.84 -11.24
CA LYS A 65 13.97 -5.13 -10.50
C LYS A 65 15.14 -6.03 -10.14
N VAL A 66 16.30 -5.41 -9.91
CA VAL A 66 17.46 -6.09 -9.34
C VAL A 66 17.19 -6.29 -7.85
N ILE A 67 17.14 -7.55 -7.40
CA ILE A 67 16.96 -7.87 -5.98
C ILE A 67 18.28 -7.59 -5.27
N THR A 68 18.22 -6.78 -4.22
CA THR A 68 19.38 -6.51 -3.35
C THR A 68 19.23 -7.23 -2.01
N ASP A 69 20.29 -7.21 -1.21
CA ASP A 69 20.21 -7.73 0.17
C ASP A 69 19.28 -6.88 1.04
N GLU A 70 19.19 -5.57 0.76
CA GLU A 70 18.42 -4.60 1.53
C GLU A 70 16.93 -4.57 1.16
N TYR A 71 16.60 -4.68 -0.15
CA TYR A 71 15.24 -4.53 -0.66
C TYR A 71 14.82 -5.75 -1.48
N LYS A 72 13.61 -6.26 -1.20
CA LYS A 72 13.04 -7.44 -1.87
C LYS A 72 12.03 -7.08 -2.96
N ARG A 73 12.09 -5.86 -3.49
CA ARG A 73 11.21 -5.41 -4.57
C ARG A 73 11.44 -6.29 -5.81
N LEU A 74 10.37 -6.88 -6.32
CA LEU A 74 10.42 -7.83 -7.44
C LEU A 74 10.08 -7.14 -8.77
N TYR A 75 9.00 -6.37 -8.77
CA TYR A 75 8.46 -5.73 -9.97
C TYR A 75 7.98 -4.32 -9.65
N GLU A 76 8.15 -3.41 -10.60
CA GLU A 76 7.40 -2.15 -10.69
C GLU A 76 6.38 -2.30 -11.82
N VAL A 77 5.12 -1.96 -11.56
CA VAL A 77 4.03 -2.08 -12.53
C VAL A 77 3.43 -0.70 -12.78
N SER A 78 3.52 -0.21 -14.01
CA SER A 78 2.95 1.06 -14.46
C SER A 78 1.72 0.79 -15.31
N ILE A 79 0.53 1.14 -14.80
CA ILE A 79 -0.76 0.89 -15.47
C ILE A 79 -1.07 1.98 -16.50
N ASP A 80 -0.79 3.24 -16.17
CA ASP A 80 -1.02 4.37 -17.08
C ASP A 80 0.11 5.38 -16.95
N ASN A 81 0.87 5.57 -18.04
CA ASN A 81 1.94 6.56 -18.13
C ASN A 81 1.42 8.02 -18.12
N LYS A 82 0.11 8.24 -18.20
CA LYS A 82 -0.51 9.58 -18.15
C LYS A 82 -1.07 9.95 -16.78
N GLN A 83 -1.40 8.96 -15.94
CA GLN A 83 -1.99 9.15 -14.61
C GLN A 83 -1.06 8.70 -13.48
N ASP A 84 0.21 8.37 -13.81
CA ASP A 84 1.25 7.87 -12.91
C ASP A 84 0.82 6.73 -11.98
N THR A 85 -0.27 6.03 -12.34
CA THR A 85 -0.81 4.95 -11.52
C THR A 85 0.11 3.76 -11.65
N SER A 86 0.87 3.52 -10.59
CA SER A 86 1.83 2.44 -10.51
C SER A 86 1.85 1.83 -9.11
N PHE A 87 2.41 0.63 -9.04
CA PHE A 87 2.60 -0.07 -7.78
C PHE A 87 3.85 -0.94 -7.83
N ASP A 88 4.47 -1.13 -6.68
CA ASP A 88 5.63 -2.00 -6.51
C ASP A 88 5.20 -3.32 -5.87
N VAL A 89 5.70 -4.44 -6.41
CA VAL A 89 5.39 -5.79 -5.94
C VAL A 89 6.57 -6.36 -5.17
N TYR A 90 6.29 -6.80 -3.95
CA TYR A 90 7.19 -7.52 -3.06
C TYR A 90 6.69 -8.97 -2.87
N PRO A 91 7.46 -9.87 -2.23
CA PRO A 91 7.04 -11.26 -2.06
C PRO A 91 5.71 -11.47 -1.33
N TYR A 92 5.35 -10.56 -0.41
CA TYR A 92 4.19 -10.71 0.47
C TYR A 92 3.18 -9.55 0.42
N HIS A 93 3.54 -8.46 -0.25
CA HIS A 93 2.71 -7.26 -0.32
C HIS A 93 2.94 -6.50 -1.62
N VAL A 94 2.04 -5.55 -1.86
CA VAL A 94 2.11 -4.57 -2.94
C VAL A 94 2.10 -3.19 -2.29
N ASP A 95 3.07 -2.37 -2.66
CA ASP A 95 3.12 -0.96 -2.29
C ASP A 95 2.35 -0.13 -3.33
N LEU A 96 1.29 0.53 -2.86
CA LEU A 96 0.39 1.36 -3.66
C LEU A 96 0.67 2.85 -3.48
N TYR A 97 1.87 3.24 -3.02
CA TYR A 97 2.25 4.64 -2.77
C TYR A 97 1.94 5.58 -3.94
N LEU A 98 2.19 5.13 -5.17
CA LEU A 98 1.98 5.94 -6.39
C LEU A 98 0.53 5.89 -6.91
N THR A 99 -0.41 5.43 -6.09
CA THR A 99 -1.84 5.52 -6.41
C THR A 99 -2.42 6.86 -5.96
N GLU A 100 -3.38 7.39 -6.72
CA GLU A 100 -3.93 8.71 -6.47
C GLU A 100 -4.61 8.77 -5.09
N SER A 101 -4.19 9.74 -4.26
CA SER A 101 -4.84 10.05 -3.00
C SER A 101 -5.46 11.45 -3.05
N PRO A 102 -6.75 11.61 -2.68
CA PRO A 102 -7.39 12.91 -2.64
C PRO A 102 -6.88 13.82 -1.52
N PHE A 103 -6.04 13.30 -0.61
CA PHE A 103 -5.48 14.05 0.51
C PHE A 103 -4.13 13.48 0.98
N ARG A 104 -3.40 14.29 1.75
CA ARG A 104 -2.18 13.89 2.49
C ARG A 104 -2.57 13.22 3.83
N TRP A 105 -1.62 12.65 4.56
CA TRP A 105 -1.84 11.95 5.84
C TRP A 105 -2.73 12.73 6.82
N HIS A 106 -2.46 14.02 7.03
CA HIS A 106 -3.27 14.86 7.92
C HIS A 106 -4.75 14.97 7.47
N GLY A 107 -5.00 15.00 6.16
CA GLY A 107 -6.36 14.97 5.62
C GLY A 107 -7.04 13.62 5.84
N PHE A 108 -6.28 12.52 5.78
CA PHE A 108 -6.78 11.19 6.11
C PHE A 108 -7.20 11.09 7.57
N GLU A 109 -6.33 11.53 8.49
CA GLU A 109 -6.62 11.63 9.92
C GLU A 109 -7.86 12.48 10.17
N THR A 110 -7.94 13.64 9.51
CA THR A 110 -9.10 14.54 9.62
C THR A 110 -10.38 13.82 9.22
N CYS A 111 -10.39 13.06 8.12
CA CYS A 111 -11.57 12.35 7.68
C CYS A 111 -11.96 11.22 8.66
N ILE A 112 -10.99 10.51 9.22
CA ILE A 112 -11.22 9.45 10.22
C ILE A 112 -11.82 10.05 11.50
N TRP A 113 -11.21 11.10 12.04
CA TRP A 113 -11.66 11.72 13.29
C TRP A 113 -12.99 12.48 13.16
N ASN A 114 -13.32 12.97 11.96
CA ASN A 114 -14.56 13.67 11.68
C ASN A 114 -15.58 12.79 10.91
N LYS A 115 -15.52 11.47 11.07
CA LYS A 115 -16.43 10.51 10.42
C LYS A 115 -17.93 10.76 10.62
N ASP A 116 -18.32 11.51 11.64
CA ASP A 116 -19.74 11.82 11.92
C ASP A 116 -20.24 13.01 11.07
N THR A 117 -19.33 13.70 10.38
CA THR A 117 -19.64 14.72 9.39
C THR A 117 -19.73 14.05 8.00
N PRO A 118 -20.88 14.15 7.29
CA PRO A 118 -21.13 13.42 6.05
C PRO A 118 -20.04 13.58 4.97
N ASP A 119 -19.57 14.80 4.72
CA ASP A 119 -18.59 15.08 3.66
C ASP A 119 -17.25 14.37 3.91
N TYR A 120 -16.77 14.38 5.16
CA TYR A 120 -15.53 13.71 5.55
C TYR A 120 -15.65 12.19 5.45
N LEU A 121 -16.78 11.63 5.86
CA LEU A 121 -17.04 10.20 5.73
C LEU A 121 -17.14 9.78 4.25
N GLU A 122 -17.83 10.55 3.42
CA GLU A 122 -17.96 10.25 2.00
C GLU A 122 -16.60 10.22 1.30
N ILE A 123 -15.75 11.21 1.58
CA ILE A 123 -14.38 11.28 1.06
C ILE A 123 -13.55 10.08 1.53
N LEU A 124 -13.64 9.71 2.80
CA LEU A 124 -12.96 8.54 3.36
C LEU A 124 -13.40 7.24 2.66
N ILE A 125 -14.71 7.02 2.54
CA ILE A 125 -15.28 5.82 1.92
C ILE A 125 -14.93 5.74 0.43
N LYS A 126 -14.92 6.86 -0.30
CA LYS A 126 -14.48 6.92 -1.70
C LYS A 126 -13.02 6.46 -1.84
N TYR A 127 -12.12 7.00 -1.02
CA TYR A 127 -10.71 6.62 -1.05
C TYR A 127 -10.51 5.14 -0.68
N ARG A 128 -11.16 4.66 0.38
CA ARG A 128 -11.07 3.24 0.78
C ARG A 128 -11.61 2.31 -0.31
N ASN A 129 -12.70 2.67 -0.99
CA ASN A 129 -13.23 1.88 -2.12
C ASN A 129 -12.28 1.85 -3.32
N TYR A 130 -11.56 2.94 -3.60
CA TYR A 130 -10.53 2.97 -4.63
C TYR A 130 -9.40 1.98 -4.31
N ILE A 131 -8.87 2.02 -3.07
CA ILE A 131 -7.81 1.09 -2.63
C ILE A 131 -8.32 -0.36 -2.57
N LYS A 132 -9.55 -0.59 -2.10
CA LYS A 132 -10.22 -1.90 -2.11
C LYS A 132 -10.33 -2.47 -3.52
N LYS A 133 -10.68 -1.64 -4.52
CA LYS A 133 -10.78 -2.05 -5.92
C LYS A 133 -9.44 -2.60 -6.43
N ILE A 134 -8.34 -1.86 -6.22
CA ILE A 134 -7.01 -2.30 -6.64
C ILE A 134 -6.59 -3.55 -5.86
N SER A 135 -6.79 -3.56 -4.53
CA SER A 135 -6.49 -4.70 -3.66
C SER A 135 -7.20 -5.97 -4.13
N ASN A 136 -8.48 -5.87 -4.50
CA ASN A 136 -9.26 -7.00 -5.01
C ASN A 136 -8.72 -7.52 -6.34
N ILE A 137 -8.34 -6.65 -7.27
CA ILE A 137 -7.74 -7.04 -8.55
C ILE A 137 -6.45 -7.84 -8.32
N LEU A 138 -5.62 -7.41 -7.36
CA LEU A 138 -4.35 -8.06 -7.00
C LEU A 138 -4.53 -9.27 -6.06
N GLY A 139 -5.75 -9.48 -5.56
CA GLY A 139 -6.09 -10.55 -4.62
C GLY A 139 -5.58 -10.32 -3.20
N CYS A 140 -5.25 -9.07 -2.83
CA CYS A 140 -4.89 -8.68 -1.47
C CYS A 140 -6.13 -8.70 -0.55
N THR A 141 -5.93 -8.99 0.74
CA THR A 141 -7.03 -9.11 1.72
C THR A 141 -6.86 -8.22 2.94
N LYS A 142 -5.70 -7.57 3.07
CA LYS A 142 -5.37 -6.65 4.16
C LYS A 142 -4.65 -5.45 3.57
N CYS A 143 -4.87 -4.27 4.13
CA CYS A 143 -4.19 -3.04 3.77
C CYS A 143 -3.72 -2.34 5.05
N LEU A 144 -2.52 -1.77 4.99
CA LEU A 144 -1.99 -0.87 6.02
C LEU A 144 -1.76 0.48 5.38
N TYR A 145 -2.26 1.54 6.00
CA TYR A 145 -1.90 2.91 5.63
C TYR A 145 -0.91 3.44 6.65
N ILE A 146 0.21 3.96 6.17
CA ILE A 146 1.23 4.61 7.00
C ILE A 146 1.64 5.96 6.39
N PRO A 147 2.11 6.92 7.19
CA PRO A 147 2.74 8.13 6.68
C PRO A 147 4.13 7.83 6.09
N ASP A 148 4.45 8.42 4.94
CA ASP A 148 5.74 8.28 4.24
C ASP A 148 6.92 8.97 4.95
N GLN A 149 6.62 9.82 5.94
CA GLN A 149 7.60 10.60 6.69
C GLN A 149 7.37 10.49 8.21
N GLY A 150 8.44 10.76 8.94
CA GLY A 150 8.43 10.74 10.39
C GLY A 150 8.76 9.35 10.92
N TYR A 151 8.27 9.01 12.11
CA TYR A 151 8.73 7.80 12.81
C TYR A 151 8.24 6.49 12.17
N THR A 152 7.25 6.57 11.29
CA THR A 152 6.70 5.47 10.50
C THR A 152 7.45 5.21 9.20
N GLU A 153 8.38 6.08 8.81
CA GLU A 153 9.31 5.83 7.68
C GLU A 153 10.00 4.47 7.85
N PHE A 154 10.38 4.14 9.08
CA PHE A 154 10.95 2.83 9.42
C PHE A 154 9.99 1.65 9.20
N LEU A 155 8.67 1.85 9.20
CA LEU A 155 7.71 0.80 8.86
C LEU A 155 7.68 0.53 7.37
N TRP A 156 7.78 1.58 6.56
CA TRP A 156 7.91 1.43 5.12
C TRP A 156 9.22 0.71 4.79
N ASP A 157 10.35 1.18 5.30
CA ASP A 157 11.66 0.52 5.12
C ASP A 157 11.64 -0.96 5.55
N GLU A 158 10.99 -1.26 6.69
CA GLU A 158 10.90 -2.62 7.19
C GLU A 158 10.03 -3.51 6.29
N SER A 159 8.94 -2.97 5.73
CA SER A 159 8.09 -3.72 4.80
C SER A 159 8.84 -4.14 3.54
N GLN A 160 9.76 -3.29 3.06
CA GLN A 160 10.53 -3.56 1.84
C GLN A 160 11.56 -4.68 1.99
N LYS A 161 11.86 -5.10 3.22
CA LYS A 161 12.73 -6.25 3.52
C LYS A 161 12.04 -7.60 3.28
N GLY A 162 10.79 -7.59 2.85
CA GLY A 162 10.02 -8.79 2.57
C GLY A 162 9.47 -9.45 3.83
N LEU A 163 9.08 -8.68 4.84
CA LEU A 163 8.29 -9.21 5.95
C LEU A 163 6.90 -9.60 5.45
N ASP A 164 6.40 -10.72 5.98
CA ASP A 164 4.99 -11.03 5.79
C ASP A 164 4.11 -10.14 6.69
N TYR A 165 2.79 -10.23 6.49
CA TYR A 165 1.84 -9.42 7.24
C TYR A 165 1.90 -9.68 8.75
N ASP A 166 2.01 -10.94 9.18
CA ASP A 166 1.90 -11.30 10.59
C ASP A 166 3.16 -10.87 11.35
N ASP A 167 4.33 -11.02 10.71
CA ASP A 167 5.61 -10.50 11.20
C ASP A 167 5.60 -8.97 11.30
N LEU A 168 5.09 -8.27 10.29
CA LEU A 168 4.99 -6.80 10.33
C LEU A 168 4.02 -6.34 11.41
N ILE A 169 2.88 -7.01 11.58
CA ILE A 169 1.94 -6.71 12.67
C ILE A 169 2.58 -6.95 14.03
N GLU A 170 3.37 -8.02 14.21
CA GLU A 170 4.13 -8.22 15.43
C GLU A 170 5.15 -7.10 15.66
N TYR A 171 5.83 -6.65 14.61
CA TYR A 171 6.77 -5.53 14.65
C TYR A 171 6.08 -4.22 15.10
N ILE A 172 4.90 -3.92 14.54
CA ILE A 172 4.06 -2.76 14.88
C ILE A 172 3.56 -2.85 16.33
N ARG A 173 3.05 -4.03 16.75
CA ARG A 173 2.59 -4.27 18.13
C ARG A 173 3.70 -4.06 19.16
N LYS A 174 4.92 -4.51 18.84
CA LYS A 174 6.12 -4.29 19.67
C LYS A 174 6.66 -2.86 19.58
N ARG A 175 6.02 -1.97 18.82
CA ARG A 175 6.40 -0.57 18.61
C ARG A 175 7.88 -0.42 18.21
N LYS A 176 8.42 -1.40 17.45
CA LYS A 176 9.87 -1.46 17.14
C LYS A 176 10.34 -0.25 16.33
N TYR A 177 9.49 0.28 15.44
CA TYR A 177 9.76 1.50 14.65
C TYR A 177 10.00 2.74 15.52
N LEU A 178 9.43 2.77 16.74
CA LEU A 178 9.59 3.90 17.67
C LEU A 178 10.86 3.81 18.53
N LYS A 179 11.65 2.73 18.48
CA LYS A 179 12.83 2.56 19.34
C LYS A 179 13.91 3.64 19.12
N LYS A 180 13.98 4.22 17.92
CA LYS A 180 14.91 5.30 17.57
C LYS A 180 14.29 6.69 17.78
N CYS A 181 13.03 6.78 18.24
CA CYS A 181 12.37 8.04 18.52
C CYS A 181 13.06 8.75 19.68
N LYS A 182 13.52 9.99 19.45
CA LYS A 182 14.15 10.82 20.49
C LYS A 182 13.11 11.38 21.47
N ASP A 183 11.87 11.52 21.01
CA ASP A 183 10.74 11.95 21.82
C ASP A 183 10.21 10.78 22.66
N LYS A 184 10.36 10.86 23.97
CA LYS A 184 9.93 9.81 24.91
C LYS A 184 8.43 9.81 25.19
N GLU A 185 7.72 10.88 24.86
CA GLU A 185 6.28 10.99 25.05
C GLU A 185 5.51 10.47 23.84
N ARG A 186 6.07 10.56 22.64
CA ARG A 186 5.42 10.08 21.42
C ARG A 186 5.01 8.60 21.49
N PRO A 187 5.83 7.64 21.95
CA PRO A 187 5.39 6.25 22.07
C PRO A 187 4.20 6.01 23.00
N LYS A 188 3.86 6.97 23.88
CA LYS A 188 2.67 6.91 24.74
C LYS A 188 1.44 7.50 24.05
N LYS A 189 1.67 8.31 23.02
CA LYS A 189 0.66 9.06 22.27
C LYS A 189 0.46 8.51 20.86
N THR A 190 0.90 7.30 20.52
CA THR A 190 0.64 6.76 19.17
C THR A 190 -0.38 5.63 19.15
N LEU A 191 -1.20 5.63 18.10
CA LEU A 191 -2.31 4.74 17.89
C LEU A 191 -2.13 3.93 16.60
N VAL A 192 -2.40 2.63 16.71
CA VAL A 192 -2.63 1.72 15.59
C VAL A 192 -4.13 1.45 15.55
N LEU A 193 -4.79 1.89 14.50
CA LEU A 193 -6.24 1.86 14.39
C LEU A 193 -6.70 0.74 13.47
N ASN A 194 -7.63 -0.09 13.92
CA ASN A 194 -8.41 -0.91 13.01
C ASN A 194 -9.61 -0.08 12.52
N LEU A 195 -9.57 0.36 11.26
CA LEU A 195 -10.52 1.34 10.75
C LEU A 195 -11.95 0.80 10.64
N PRO A 196 -12.21 -0.38 10.05
CA PRO A 196 -13.53 -1.01 10.08
C PRO A 196 -14.12 -1.16 11.50
N ASP A 197 -13.30 -1.59 12.47
CA ASP A 197 -13.75 -1.73 13.87
C ASP A 197 -14.08 -0.37 14.49
N PHE A 198 -13.26 0.66 14.21
CA PHE A 198 -13.50 2.02 14.67
C PHE A 198 -14.79 2.62 14.09
N LEU A 199 -15.05 2.42 12.79
CA LEU A 199 -16.26 2.91 12.14
C LEU A 199 -17.52 2.22 12.65
N SER A 200 -17.42 0.94 13.04
CA SER A 200 -18.56 0.18 13.58
C SER A 200 -18.76 0.32 15.09
N LYS A 201 -17.69 0.51 15.87
CA LYS A 201 -17.69 0.60 17.34
C LYS A 201 -16.79 1.76 17.84
N PRO A 202 -17.16 3.02 17.55
CA PRO A 202 -16.29 4.17 17.84
C PRO A 202 -16.08 4.46 19.32
N LYS A 203 -17.01 4.04 20.20
CA LYS A 203 -16.97 4.32 21.63
C LYS A 203 -15.71 3.78 22.33
N ASP A 204 -15.11 2.73 21.78
CA ASP A 204 -13.89 2.13 22.30
C ASP A 204 -12.65 3.04 22.14
N TYR A 205 -12.79 4.12 21.36
CA TYR A 205 -11.72 5.06 21.02
C TYR A 205 -12.04 6.52 21.44
N GLU A 206 -13.18 6.76 22.10
CA GLU A 206 -13.55 8.09 22.63
C GLU A 206 -12.61 8.52 23.76
N GLY A 207 -12.12 9.77 23.74
CA GLY A 207 -11.24 10.31 24.78
C GLY A 207 -9.73 10.22 24.51
N LEU A 208 -9.33 9.95 23.26
CA LEU A 208 -7.93 9.95 22.79
C LEU A 208 -7.54 11.24 22.00
N PRO A 209 -7.97 12.47 22.34
CA PRO A 209 -7.76 13.66 21.48
C PRO A 209 -6.28 14.05 21.28
N ASP A 210 -5.38 13.42 22.04
CA ASP A 210 -3.96 13.71 22.11
C ASP A 210 -3.08 12.58 21.51
N VAL A 211 -3.63 11.77 20.59
CA VAL A 211 -2.89 10.67 19.94
C VAL A 211 -2.56 10.95 18.46
N TYR A 212 -1.37 10.53 18.06
CA TYR A 212 -0.89 10.43 16.69
C TYR A 212 -1.33 9.11 16.08
N LEU A 213 -2.00 9.17 14.94
CA LEU A 213 -2.30 7.97 14.17
C LEU A 213 -1.04 7.58 13.40
N ASP A 214 -0.42 6.45 13.76
CA ASP A 214 0.80 5.98 13.10
C ASP A 214 0.48 4.96 11.99
N VAL A 215 -0.51 4.11 12.24
CA VAL A 215 -0.88 3.01 11.34
C VAL A 215 -2.39 2.88 11.33
N VAL A 216 -2.96 2.78 10.13
CA VAL A 216 -4.37 2.43 9.94
C VAL A 216 -4.45 1.08 9.25
N MET A 217 -5.03 0.10 9.92
CA MET A 217 -5.33 -1.22 9.39
C MET A 217 -6.71 -1.23 8.77
N ASP A 218 -6.82 -1.84 7.60
CA ASP A 218 -8.07 -1.95 6.88
C ASP A 218 -8.16 -3.29 6.14
N ASP A 219 -9.24 -4.01 6.33
CA ASP A 219 -9.57 -5.23 5.59
C ASP A 219 -10.89 -5.13 4.83
N PHE A 220 -11.45 -3.91 4.77
CA PHE A 220 -12.59 -3.52 3.95
C PHE A 220 -13.88 -4.30 4.23
N HIS A 221 -13.98 -5.03 5.34
CA HIS A 221 -15.12 -5.92 5.61
C HIS A 221 -16.43 -5.16 5.86
N ASP A 222 -16.33 -3.90 6.29
CA ASP A 222 -17.44 -2.98 6.50
C ASP A 222 -17.92 -2.30 5.21
N LEU A 223 -17.08 -2.29 4.17
CA LEU A 223 -17.43 -1.74 2.86
C LEU A 223 -18.26 -2.76 2.07
N LYS A 224 -19.47 -2.37 1.68
CA LYS A 224 -20.36 -3.17 0.84
C LYS A 224 -19.95 -3.12 -0.64
#